data_AF-A0A0P4R384-F1
#
_entry.id   AF-A0A0P4R384-F1
#
_cell.length_a   1.000
_cell.length_b   1.000
_cell.length_c   1.000
_cell.angle_alpha   90.00
_cell.angle_beta   90.00
_cell.angle_gamma   90.00
#
_symmetry.space_group_name_H-M   'P 1'
#
loop_
_entity.id
_entity.type
_entity.pdbx_description
1 polymer ?
#
loop_
_entity_poly.entity_id
_entity_poly.type
_entity_poly.pdbx_seq_one_letter_code
_entity_poly.pdbx_strand_id
1 'polypeptide(L)'
;MARIRVPRTGPGRPRTRLVTVLADRAYSSRSIRSHLRRRTIRAVIPQPSDQIGHRLRRGRRGGRPPGFDADAYKQRNTVERCINRLKQWRGLATRTDKLAIAYQAALHLAAILIWTRR
;
A
#
# COMPACT_ATOMS: atom_id res chain seq x y z
N MET A 1 -10.87 3.65 -4.78
CA MET A 1 -9.86 3.35 -5.82
C MET A 1 -10.09 4.05 -7.17
N ALA A 2 -11.23 4.70 -7.43
CA ALA A 2 -11.53 5.31 -8.74
C ALA A 2 -10.56 6.44 -9.18
N ARG A 3 -9.82 7.04 -8.24
CA ARG A 3 -8.83 8.10 -8.53
C ARG A 3 -7.45 7.57 -8.92
N ILE A 4 -7.13 6.30 -8.68
CA ILE A 4 -5.83 5.74 -9.04
C ILE A 4 -5.86 5.36 -10.51
N ARG A 5 -4.95 5.95 -11.30
CA ARG A 5 -4.76 5.67 -12.73
C ARG A 5 -3.38 5.05 -12.91
N VAL A 6 -3.34 3.86 -13.51
CA VAL A 6 -2.08 3.21 -13.88
C VAL A 6 -1.87 3.40 -15.38
N PRO A 7 -0.76 4.03 -15.80
CA PRO A 7 -0.38 4.15 -17.20
C PRO A 7 -0.32 2.78 -17.88
N ARG A 8 -0.63 2.74 -19.17
CA ARG A 8 -0.44 1.55 -20.01
C ARG A 8 0.81 1.75 -20.85
N THR A 9 1.51 0.66 -21.17
CA THR A 9 2.65 0.66 -22.09
C THR A 9 2.24 0.82 -23.56
N GLY A 10 0.96 1.08 -23.86
CA GLY A 10 0.42 1.19 -25.22
C GLY A 10 -0.85 2.06 -25.26
N PRO A 11 -1.51 2.19 -26.42
CA PRO A 11 -2.64 3.09 -26.60
C PRO A 11 -3.84 2.74 -25.71
N GLY A 12 -4.68 3.76 -25.44
CA GLY A 12 -5.94 3.62 -24.72
C GLY A 12 -5.95 4.17 -23.28
N ARG A 13 -7.14 4.14 -22.65
CA ARG A 13 -7.37 4.78 -21.34
C ARG A 13 -6.55 4.12 -20.22
N PRO A 14 -5.94 4.90 -19.31
CA PRO A 14 -5.26 4.36 -18.13
C PRO A 14 -6.15 3.42 -17.32
N ARG A 15 -5.54 2.34 -16.83
CA ARG A 15 -6.25 1.33 -16.05
C ARG A 15 -6.61 1.89 -14.68
N THR A 16 -7.81 1.58 -14.20
CA THR A 16 -8.26 1.89 -12.82
C THR A 16 -8.16 0.69 -11.88
N ARG A 17 -7.93 -0.50 -12.44
CA ARG A 17 -7.77 -1.76 -11.70
C ARG A 17 -6.29 -2.15 -11.64
N LEU A 18 -5.77 -2.15 -10.42
CA LEU A 18 -4.45 -2.67 -10.07
C LEU A 18 -4.41 -4.19 -10.29
N VAL A 19 -3.23 -4.71 -10.67
CA VAL A 19 -3.01 -6.16 -10.77
C VAL A 19 -2.72 -6.74 -9.39
N THR A 20 -1.84 -6.07 -8.64
CA THR A 20 -1.38 -6.49 -7.32
C THR A 20 -1.41 -5.31 -6.36
N VAL A 21 -1.74 -5.58 -5.10
CA VAL A 21 -1.65 -4.63 -3.99
C VAL A 21 -0.72 -5.20 -2.94
N LEU A 22 0.32 -4.44 -2.61
CA LEU A 22 1.19 -4.69 -1.47
C LEU A 22 0.70 -3.80 -0.33
N ALA A 23 0.52 -4.37 0.86
CA ALA A 23 0.14 -3.59 2.03
C ALA A 23 0.68 -4.20 3.31
N ASP A 24 0.74 -3.37 4.34
CA ASP A 24 1.24 -3.76 5.65
C ASP A 24 0.36 -4.81 6.32
N ARG A 25 0.95 -5.51 7.28
CA ARG A 25 0.28 -6.50 8.14
C ARG A 25 -1.03 -6.00 8.77
N ALA A 26 -1.11 -4.71 9.10
CA ALA A 26 -2.31 -4.08 9.65
C ALA A 26 -3.52 -4.13 8.68
N TYR A 27 -3.29 -4.23 7.36
CA TYR A 27 -4.33 -4.32 6.34
C TYR A 27 -4.73 -5.76 6.00
N SER A 28 -4.43 -6.72 6.89
CA SER A 28 -4.69 -8.14 6.69
C SER A 28 -6.16 -8.56 6.82
N SER A 29 -7.05 -7.63 7.20
CA SER A 29 -8.44 -7.91 7.55
C SER A 29 -9.21 -8.67 6.46
N ARG A 30 -10.21 -9.45 6.90
CA ARG A 30 -11.06 -10.24 5.99
C ARG A 30 -11.83 -9.34 5.02
N SER A 31 -12.28 -8.17 5.45
CA SER A 31 -13.02 -7.22 4.60
C SER A 31 -12.14 -6.69 3.47
N ILE A 32 -10.90 -6.29 3.76
CA ILE A 32 -9.92 -5.82 2.76
C ILE A 32 -9.61 -6.94 1.77
N ARG A 33 -9.26 -8.13 2.25
CA ARG A 33 -8.95 -9.26 1.35
C ARG A 33 -10.15 -9.67 0.50
N SER A 34 -11.37 -9.65 1.05
CA SER A 34 -12.59 -9.96 0.30
C SER A 34 -12.86 -8.90 -0.77
N HIS A 35 -12.67 -7.62 -0.46
CA HIS A 35 -12.80 -6.53 -1.44
C HIS A 35 -11.80 -6.69 -2.60
N LEU A 36 -10.54 -7.01 -2.30
CA LEU A 36 -9.51 -7.23 -3.33
C LEU A 36 -9.83 -8.46 -4.19
N ARG A 37 -10.26 -9.57 -3.56
CA ARG A 37 -10.68 -10.79 -4.28
C ARG A 37 -11.85 -10.56 -5.21
N ARG A 38 -12.91 -9.86 -4.75
CA ARG A 38 -14.09 -9.51 -5.58
C ARG A 38 -13.71 -8.70 -6.83
N ARG A 39 -12.61 -7.95 -6.77
CA ARG A 39 -12.10 -7.15 -7.89
C ARG A 39 -11.00 -7.86 -8.67
N THR A 40 -10.69 -9.12 -8.38
CA THR A 40 -9.63 -9.89 -9.04
C THR A 40 -8.25 -9.23 -8.90
N ILE A 41 -7.98 -8.63 -7.73
CA ILE A 41 -6.70 -7.98 -7.42
C ILE A 41 -5.90 -8.92 -6.50
N ARG A 42 -4.65 -9.23 -6.88
CA ARG A 42 -3.75 -10.05 -6.06
C ARG A 42 -3.34 -9.27 -4.80
N ALA A 43 -3.54 -9.87 -3.63
CA ALA A 43 -3.18 -9.26 -2.35
C ALA A 43 -1.89 -9.86 -1.81
N VAL A 44 -0.81 -9.07 -1.75
CA VAL A 44 0.46 -9.41 -1.11
C VAL A 44 0.50 -8.69 0.24
N ILE A 45 -0.21 -9.27 1.20
CA ILE A 45 -0.36 -8.74 2.55
C ILE A 45 0.01 -9.86 3.52
N PRO A 46 0.97 -9.66 4.44
CA PRO A 46 1.33 -10.67 5.41
C PRO A 46 0.19 -10.90 6.40
N GLN A 47 0.15 -12.09 6.99
CA GLN A 47 -0.78 -12.35 8.10
C GLN A 47 -0.12 -12.00 9.44
N PRO A 48 -0.86 -11.36 10.35
CA PRO A 48 -0.52 -11.29 11.77
C PRO A 48 -0.39 -12.68 12.41
N SER A 49 0.50 -12.82 13.38
CA SER A 49 0.78 -14.08 14.09
C SER A 49 -0.45 -14.59 14.87
N ASP A 50 -1.21 -13.69 15.48
CA ASP A 50 -2.48 -13.98 16.16
C ASP A 50 -3.53 -14.55 15.20
N GLN A 51 -3.65 -13.99 13.99
CA GLN A 51 -4.57 -14.51 12.96
C GLN A 51 -4.16 -15.90 12.50
N ILE A 52 -2.85 -16.15 12.35
CA ILE A 52 -2.32 -17.49 12.04
C ILE A 52 -2.66 -18.45 13.17
N GLY A 53 -2.40 -18.07 14.42
CA GLY A 53 -2.70 -18.89 15.60
C GLY A 53 -4.20 -19.22 15.73
N HIS A 54 -5.07 -18.21 15.57
CA HIS A 54 -6.52 -18.41 15.62
C HIS A 54 -7.02 -19.31 14.48
N ARG A 55 -6.44 -19.20 13.28
CA ARG A 55 -6.74 -20.11 12.17
C ARG A 55 -6.33 -21.55 12.52
N LEU A 56 -5.13 -21.76 13.03
CA LEU A 56 -4.61 -23.09 13.39
C LEU A 56 -5.43 -23.73 14.52
N ARG A 57 -5.81 -22.96 15.56
CA ARG A 57 -6.66 -23.45 16.66
C ARG A 57 -8.03 -23.94 16.19
N ARG A 58 -8.57 -23.38 15.11
CA ARG A 58 -9.84 -23.83 14.50
C ARG A 58 -9.70 -25.10 13.65
N GLY A 59 -8.49 -25.63 13.47
CA GLY A 59 -8.22 -26.85 12.71
C GLY A 59 -8.83 -26.80 11.30
N ARG A 60 -9.59 -27.84 10.94
CA ARG A 60 -10.28 -27.93 9.64
C ARG A 60 -11.22 -26.75 9.36
N ARG A 61 -11.88 -26.20 10.40
CA ARG A 61 -12.77 -25.02 10.29
C ARG A 61 -12.01 -23.71 10.11
N GLY A 62 -10.69 -23.71 10.28
CA GLY A 62 -9.82 -22.55 10.12
C GLY A 62 -9.66 -22.09 8.67
N GLY A 63 -9.75 -23.03 7.72
CA GLY A 63 -9.55 -22.77 6.29
C GLY A 63 -8.08 -22.60 5.87
N ARG A 64 -7.88 -22.46 4.55
CA ARG A 64 -6.56 -22.35 3.93
C ARG A 64 -5.89 -21.00 4.26
N PRO A 65 -4.57 -20.96 4.52
CA PRO A 65 -3.87 -19.69 4.67
C PRO A 65 -3.93 -18.88 3.36
N PRO A 66 -4.15 -17.56 3.43
CA PRO A 66 -3.93 -16.65 2.31
C PRO A 66 -2.55 -16.83 1.66
N GLY A 67 -2.50 -16.81 0.33
CA GLY A 67 -1.24 -16.75 -0.40
C GLY A 67 -0.47 -15.47 -0.08
N PHE A 68 0.84 -15.59 0.05
CA PHE A 68 1.76 -14.50 0.32
C PHE A 68 3.02 -14.68 -0.54
N ASP A 69 3.47 -13.60 -1.15
CA ASP A 69 4.64 -13.56 -2.03
C ASP A 69 5.70 -12.70 -1.36
N ALA A 70 6.71 -13.37 -0.78
CA ALA A 70 7.73 -12.71 0.03
C ALA A 70 8.63 -11.81 -0.82
N ASP A 71 8.95 -12.22 -2.06
CA ASP A 71 9.81 -11.44 -2.94
C ASP A 71 9.10 -10.21 -3.48
N ALA A 72 7.83 -10.33 -3.86
CA ALA A 72 7.02 -9.15 -4.18
C ALA A 72 6.92 -8.21 -2.97
N TYR A 73 6.76 -8.73 -1.75
CA TYR A 73 6.64 -7.91 -0.55
C TYR A 73 7.88 -7.04 -0.27
N LYS A 74 9.09 -7.49 -0.64
CA LYS A 74 10.34 -6.70 -0.51
C LYS A 74 10.26 -5.36 -1.24
N GLN A 75 9.45 -5.24 -2.31
CA GLN A 75 9.29 -4.00 -3.07
C GLN A 75 8.64 -2.86 -2.27
N ARG A 76 8.03 -3.17 -1.11
CA ARG A 76 7.52 -2.14 -0.18
C ARG A 76 8.61 -1.20 0.31
N ASN A 77 9.86 -1.68 0.42
CA ASN A 77 11.01 -0.87 0.85
C ASN A 77 11.23 0.38 -0.02
N THR A 78 10.82 0.35 -1.29
CA THR A 78 10.88 1.53 -2.17
C THR A 78 9.96 2.65 -1.67
N VAL A 79 8.75 2.30 -1.26
CA VAL A 79 7.78 3.26 -0.70
C VAL A 79 8.26 3.74 0.68
N GLU A 80 8.78 2.84 1.52
CA GLU A 80 9.29 3.19 2.85
C GLU A 80 10.47 4.18 2.77
N ARG A 81 11.43 3.94 1.88
CA ARG A 81 12.54 4.86 1.64
C ARG A 81 12.05 6.22 1.13
N CYS A 82 11.04 6.24 0.27
CA CYS A 82 10.43 7.49 -0.21
C CYS A 82 9.79 8.27 0.96
N ILE A 83 8.97 7.61 1.78
CA ILE A 83 8.33 8.22 2.96
C ILE A 83 9.39 8.72 3.96
N ASN A 84 10.44 7.94 4.21
CA ASN A 84 11.53 8.34 5.10
C ASN A 84 12.26 9.59 4.60
N ARG A 85 12.41 9.74 3.27
CA ARG A 85 13.00 10.93 2.66
C ARG A 85 12.08 12.15 2.78
N LEU A 86 10.77 11.97 2.60
CA LEU A 86 9.78 13.02 2.86
C LEU A 86 9.76 13.44 4.34
N LYS A 87 9.94 12.49 5.26
CA LYS A 87 10.01 12.76 6.71
C LYS A 87 11.27 13.51 7.16
N GLN A 88 12.28 13.70 6.31
CA GLN A 88 13.38 14.61 6.61
C GLN A 88 12.90 16.07 6.73
N TRP A 89 11.78 16.38 6.08
CA TRP A 89 11.13 17.68 6.18
C TRP A 89 10.26 17.71 7.44
N ARG A 90 10.72 18.42 8.47
CA ARG A 90 10.08 18.44 9.80
C ARG A 90 8.58 18.73 9.74
N GLY A 91 8.15 19.74 8.97
CA GLY A 91 6.73 20.09 8.81
C GLY A 91 5.87 18.97 8.24
N LEU A 92 6.40 18.20 7.26
CA LEU A 92 5.70 17.05 6.70
C LEU A 92 5.65 15.86 7.64
N ALA A 93 6.72 15.66 8.42
CA ALA A 93 6.82 14.57 9.40
C ALA A 93 5.85 14.77 10.56
N THR A 94 5.78 15.99 11.10
CA THR A 94 4.91 16.34 12.23
C THR A 94 3.46 16.60 11.82
N ARG A 95 3.22 16.92 10.54
CA ARG A 95 1.89 17.29 9.99
C ARG A 95 1.28 18.48 10.74
N THR A 96 2.06 19.54 10.91
CA THR A 96 1.65 20.76 11.64
C THR A 96 0.74 21.68 10.83
N ASP A 97 0.60 21.45 9.52
CA ASP A 97 -0.26 22.25 8.65
C ASP A 97 -1.75 22.08 9.04
N LYS A 98 -2.41 23.18 9.37
CA LYS A 98 -3.84 23.18 9.72
C LYS A 98 -4.76 22.90 8.52
N LEU A 99 -4.34 23.32 7.33
CA LEU A 99 -5.12 23.19 6.09
C LEU A 99 -4.61 22.03 5.24
N ALA A 100 -5.51 21.16 4.79
CA ALA A 100 -5.17 20.05 3.90
C ALA A 100 -4.49 20.51 2.60
N ILE A 101 -4.89 21.67 2.07
CA ILE A 101 -4.29 22.27 0.87
C ILE A 101 -2.83 22.69 1.10
N ALA A 102 -2.51 23.24 2.27
CA ALA A 102 -1.16 23.66 2.62
C ALA A 102 -0.25 22.44 2.78
N TYR A 103 -0.72 21.41 3.50
CA TYR A 103 -0.01 20.15 3.62
C TYR A 103 0.26 19.50 2.25
N GLN A 104 -0.74 19.48 1.37
CA GLN A 104 -0.61 18.91 0.03
C GLN A 104 0.37 19.71 -0.83
N ALA A 105 0.36 21.05 -0.76
CA ALA A 105 1.32 21.89 -1.45
C ALA A 105 2.76 21.64 -0.97
N ALA A 106 2.96 21.55 0.35
CA ALA A 106 4.26 21.20 0.94
C ALA A 106 4.74 19.82 0.49
N LEU A 107 3.84 18.83 0.41
CA LEU A 107 4.15 17.49 -0.07
C LEU A 107 4.62 17.51 -1.54
N HIS A 108 3.93 18.27 -2.40
CA HIS A 108 4.32 18.44 -3.80
C HIS A 108 5.67 19.12 -3.93
N LEU A 109 5.91 20.21 -3.18
CA LEU A 109 7.19 20.92 -3.20
C LEU A 109 8.34 19.99 -2.79
N ALA A 110 8.19 19.26 -1.69
CA ALA A 110 9.20 18.31 -1.23
C ALA A 110 9.44 17.20 -2.27
N ALA A 111 8.38 16.67 -2.90
CA ALA A 111 8.49 15.66 -3.94
C ALA A 111 9.26 16.17 -5.17
N ILE A 112 8.97 17.39 -5.63
CA ILE A 112 9.67 18.04 -6.75
C ILE A 112 11.15 18.19 -6.41
N LEU A 113 11.48 18.72 -5.24
CA LEU A 113 12.87 18.93 -4.83
C LEU A 113 13.66 17.61 -4.65
N ILE A 114 13.00 16.55 -4.20
CA ILE A 114 13.61 15.20 -4.13
C ILE A 114 13.85 14.65 -5.54
N TRP A 115 12.95 14.94 -6.48
CA TRP A 115 13.06 14.48 -7.86
C TRP A 115 14.17 15.20 -8.62
N THR A 116 14.28 16.53 -8.51
CA THR A 116 15.27 17.32 -9.24
C THR A 116 16.69 17.22 -8.68
N ARG A 117 16.85 16.68 -7.47
CA ARG A 117 18.16 16.38 -6.86
C ARG A 117 18.74 15.01 -7.26
N ARG A 118 18.03 14.25 -8.10
CA ARG A 118 18.56 13.05 -8.76
C ARG A 118 19.19 13.42 -10.08
#